data_AF-A0A1N6UUZ0-F1
#
_entry.id   AF-A0A1N6UUZ0-F1
#
_cell.length_a   1.000
_cell.length_b   1.000
_cell.length_c   1.000
_cell.angle_alpha   90.00
_cell.angle_beta   90.00
_cell.angle_gamma   90.00
#
_symmetry.space_group_name_H-M   'P 1'
#
loop_
_entity.id
_entity.type
_entity.pdbx_description
1 polymer ?
#
loop_
_entity_poly.entity_id
_entity_poly.type
_entity_poly.pdbx_seq_one_letter_code
_entity_poly.pdbx_strand_id
1 'polypeptide(L)'
;MAFFFGPRALNAVVGPILVALVVGYVQLKRTSHPNLTVSAPSVGFREDEATITLDFSAPDPFAGRVSLGLADGLEHSGESVETSIGETEIEYDVRLAQRGEQSIGPVRIVAEDVFGLFRRTFTHQVRETILVFPRIHPVDGMKTVSALEESLGVSARREFDQLREYQRGDPLRDVHWKSSAKRPADDLLIKEFETEEERQQIEITAEADGGRVDTVADAAASIASAMLDVGISVGLRTPESRIPPDFGDTQQTDILTLLAHMESGRVHDRERGQADIVIRGQTAREDAEIQFAGRTVAFNEFAFETRGSPPSARADGGVDDRVDVTDENGDLR
;
A
#
# COMPACT_ATOMS: atom_id res chain seq x y z
N MET A 1 -34.63 7.11 -63.42
CA MET A 1 -34.29 5.84 -62.75
C MET A 1 -34.82 5.86 -61.32
N ALA A 2 -36.14 5.74 -61.17
CA ALA A 2 -36.86 5.56 -59.90
C ALA A 2 -38.22 4.94 -60.29
N PHE A 3 -38.88 4.18 -59.40
CA PHE A 3 -40.15 3.45 -59.61
C PHE A 3 -40.07 1.97 -60.05
N PHE A 4 -39.35 1.12 -59.30
CA PHE A 4 -39.55 -0.35 -59.38
C PHE A 4 -39.75 -1.07 -58.03
N PHE A 5 -40.03 -0.36 -56.93
CA PHE A 5 -40.40 -1.03 -55.67
C PHE A 5 -41.92 -1.03 -55.49
N GLY A 6 -42.57 -2.10 -55.97
CA GLY A 6 -43.96 -2.39 -55.61
C GLY A 6 -44.09 -2.89 -54.16
N PRO A 7 -45.30 -2.87 -53.56
CA PRO A 7 -45.54 -3.22 -52.16
C PRO A 7 -45.05 -4.63 -51.75
N ARG A 8 -44.86 -5.55 -52.71
CA ARG A 8 -44.31 -6.89 -52.46
C ARG A 8 -42.79 -6.91 -52.21
N ALA A 9 -42.05 -6.00 -52.84
CA ALA A 9 -40.59 -5.90 -52.64
C ALA A 9 -40.25 -5.27 -51.28
N LEU A 10 -41.14 -4.42 -50.75
CA LEU A 10 -41.01 -3.85 -49.41
C LEU A 10 -41.14 -4.92 -48.32
N ASN A 11 -42.08 -5.86 -48.47
CA ASN A 11 -42.31 -6.93 -47.49
C ASN A 11 -41.13 -7.91 -47.35
N ALA A 12 -40.34 -8.10 -48.42
CA ALA A 12 -39.16 -8.99 -48.39
C ALA A 12 -38.05 -8.49 -47.45
N VAL A 13 -38.03 -7.19 -47.14
CA VAL A 13 -37.05 -6.56 -46.25
C VAL A 13 -37.68 -6.25 -44.89
N VAL A 14 -38.91 -5.76 -44.87
CA VAL A 14 -39.60 -5.35 -43.63
C VAL A 14 -39.89 -6.55 -42.73
N GLY A 15 -40.30 -7.70 -43.28
CA GLY A 15 -40.59 -8.90 -42.50
C GLY A 15 -39.39 -9.38 -41.65
N PRO A 16 -38.23 -9.64 -42.27
CA PRO A 16 -37.02 -10.04 -41.54
C PRO A 16 -36.55 -9.01 -40.51
N ILE A 17 -36.61 -7.71 -40.82
CA ILE A 17 -36.24 -6.64 -39.87
C ILE A 17 -37.15 -6.65 -38.65
N LEU A 18 -38.48 -6.77 -38.84
CA LEU A 18 -39.42 -6.84 -37.73
C LEU A 18 -39.18 -8.08 -36.86
N VAL A 19 -38.91 -9.24 -37.47
CA VAL A 19 -38.56 -10.46 -36.72
C VAL A 19 -37.28 -10.23 -35.91
N ALA A 20 -36.24 -9.66 -36.52
CA ALA A 20 -34.98 -9.36 -35.85
C ALA A 20 -35.16 -8.40 -34.65
N LEU A 21 -35.98 -7.35 -34.81
CA LEU A 21 -36.33 -6.42 -33.72
C LEU A 21 -37.07 -7.12 -32.58
N VAL A 22 -38.06 -7.97 -32.90
CA VAL A 22 -38.82 -8.71 -31.89
C VAL A 22 -37.92 -9.69 -31.15
N VAL A 23 -37.04 -10.39 -31.86
CA VAL A 23 -36.05 -11.32 -31.26
C VAL A 23 -35.11 -10.56 -30.32
N GLY A 24 -34.50 -9.45 -30.78
CA GLY A 24 -33.60 -8.64 -29.95
C GLY A 24 -34.29 -8.10 -28.70
N TYR A 25 -35.52 -7.58 -28.83
CA TYR A 25 -36.32 -7.11 -27.69
C TYR A 25 -36.65 -8.25 -26.71
N VAL A 26 -37.09 -9.42 -27.20
CA VAL A 26 -37.44 -10.57 -26.35
C VAL A 26 -36.22 -11.14 -25.65
N GLN A 27 -35.08 -11.22 -26.34
CA GLN A 27 -33.81 -11.67 -25.78
C GLN A 27 -33.40 -10.77 -24.60
N LEU A 28 -33.39 -9.45 -24.78
CA LEU A 28 -33.02 -8.49 -23.75
C LEU A 28 -34.02 -8.43 -22.57
N LYS A 29 -35.32 -8.64 -22.86
CA LYS A 29 -36.35 -8.70 -21.81
C LYS A 29 -36.21 -9.96 -20.96
N ARG A 30 -35.74 -11.07 -21.53
CA ARG A 30 -35.47 -12.32 -20.81
C ARG A 30 -34.20 -12.29 -19.96
N THR A 31 -33.27 -11.36 -20.22
CA THR A 31 -32.06 -11.21 -19.40
C THR A 31 -32.40 -11.02 -17.93
N SER A 32 -31.98 -11.97 -17.11
CA SER A 32 -32.17 -11.94 -15.66
C SER A 32 -31.23 -10.93 -15.02
N HIS A 33 -31.56 -10.44 -13.82
CA HIS A 33 -30.62 -9.64 -13.03
C HIS A 33 -29.48 -10.56 -12.60
N PRO A 34 -28.23 -10.35 -13.06
CA PRO A 34 -27.12 -11.19 -12.64
C PRO A 34 -26.86 -10.97 -11.15
N ASN A 35 -26.41 -12.01 -10.44
CA ASN A 35 -25.81 -11.84 -9.13
C ASN A 35 -24.35 -11.42 -9.32
N LEU A 36 -23.87 -10.54 -8.45
CA LEU A 36 -22.50 -10.06 -8.43
C LEU A 36 -21.89 -10.38 -7.07
N THR A 37 -20.72 -11.02 -7.09
CA THR A 37 -19.82 -11.11 -5.93
C THR A 37 -18.59 -10.29 -6.23
N VAL A 38 -18.22 -9.42 -5.29
CA VAL A 38 -17.00 -8.59 -5.38
C VAL A 38 -15.99 -9.12 -4.39
N SER A 39 -14.77 -9.37 -4.83
CA SER A 39 -13.63 -9.69 -3.98
C SER A 39 -12.56 -8.63 -4.15
N ALA A 40 -12.08 -8.09 -3.04
CA ALA A 40 -11.05 -7.07 -3.01
C ALA A 40 -10.23 -7.21 -1.72
N PRO A 41 -8.97 -6.76 -1.70
CA PRO A 41 -8.20 -6.69 -0.47
C PRO A 41 -8.86 -5.72 0.52
N SER A 42 -8.87 -6.07 1.81
CA SER A 42 -9.43 -5.21 2.86
C SER A 42 -8.53 -4.02 3.20
N VAL A 43 -7.22 -4.15 2.94
CA VAL A 43 -6.18 -3.14 3.25
C VAL A 43 -5.17 -3.07 2.10
N GLY A 44 -4.54 -1.91 1.92
CA GLY A 44 -3.40 -1.72 1.03
C GLY A 44 -2.65 -0.43 1.36
N PHE A 45 -1.49 -0.19 0.77
CA PHE A 45 -0.74 1.06 0.98
C PHE A 45 -0.93 2.02 -0.18
N ARG A 46 -0.86 3.32 0.11
CA ARG A 46 -0.93 4.34 -0.90
C ARG A 46 0.18 4.16 -1.95
N GLU A 47 -0.21 4.31 -3.21
CA GLU A 47 0.57 4.04 -4.44
C GLU A 47 0.78 2.57 -4.80
N ASP A 48 0.26 1.61 -4.01
CA ASP A 48 0.24 0.20 -4.41
C ASP A 48 -0.82 -0.08 -5.48
N GLU A 49 -0.65 -1.21 -6.17
CA GLU A 49 -1.65 -1.80 -7.05
C GLU A 49 -2.42 -2.90 -6.31
N ALA A 50 -3.75 -2.87 -6.42
CA ALA A 50 -4.66 -3.85 -5.87
C ALA A 50 -5.55 -4.41 -6.99
N THR A 51 -5.86 -5.69 -6.94
CA THR A 51 -6.76 -6.33 -7.90
C THR A 51 -8.15 -6.49 -7.29
N ILE A 52 -9.17 -5.97 -7.98
CA ILE A 52 -10.58 -6.14 -7.65
C ILE A 52 -11.20 -7.13 -8.63
N THR A 53 -11.81 -8.17 -8.09
CA THR A 53 -12.38 -9.27 -8.85
C THR A 53 -13.90 -9.22 -8.81
N LEU A 54 -14.54 -9.22 -9.98
CA LEU A 54 -15.99 -9.24 -10.15
C LEU A 54 -16.42 -10.60 -10.72
N ASP A 55 -17.13 -11.39 -9.91
CA ASP A 55 -17.74 -12.66 -10.33
C ASP A 55 -19.23 -12.44 -10.61
N PHE A 56 -19.64 -12.76 -11.83
CA PHE A 56 -21.03 -12.66 -12.26
C PHE A 56 -21.66 -14.05 -12.42
N SER A 57 -22.79 -14.26 -11.75
CA SER A 57 -23.60 -15.47 -11.91
C SER A 57 -24.99 -15.14 -12.43
N ALA A 58 -25.36 -15.72 -13.58
CA ALA A 58 -26.67 -15.55 -14.20
C ALA A 58 -27.20 -16.90 -14.72
N PRO A 59 -28.52 -17.18 -14.60
CA PRO A 59 -29.10 -18.42 -15.12
C PRO A 59 -28.95 -18.58 -16.64
N ASP A 60 -29.03 -17.47 -17.36
CA ASP A 60 -28.88 -17.39 -18.81
C ASP A 60 -27.76 -16.39 -19.11
N PRO A 61 -26.57 -16.85 -19.54
CA PRO A 61 -25.47 -15.96 -19.87
C PRO A 61 -25.80 -15.02 -21.03
N PHE A 62 -25.28 -13.80 -20.98
CA PHE A 62 -25.52 -12.79 -22.01
C PHE A 62 -24.30 -11.88 -22.20
N ALA A 63 -24.11 -11.40 -23.42
CA ALA A 63 -23.08 -10.39 -23.70
C ALA A 63 -23.48 -9.04 -23.08
N GLY A 64 -22.55 -8.43 -22.36
CA GLY A 64 -22.77 -7.14 -21.74
C GLY A 64 -21.46 -6.38 -21.54
N ARG A 65 -21.60 -5.07 -21.37
CA ARG A 65 -20.52 -4.15 -21.05
C ARG A 65 -20.53 -3.86 -19.55
N VAL A 66 -19.45 -4.16 -18.85
CA VAL A 66 -19.27 -3.94 -17.42
C VAL A 66 -18.40 -2.72 -17.18
N SER A 67 -18.84 -1.83 -16.30
CA SER A 67 -18.04 -0.71 -15.81
C SER A 67 -18.04 -0.71 -14.29
N LEU A 68 -16.86 -0.61 -13.70
CA LEU A 68 -16.64 -0.42 -12.28
C LEU A 68 -16.54 1.07 -11.98
N GLY A 69 -17.41 1.61 -11.13
CA GLY A 69 -17.20 2.90 -10.49
C GLY A 69 -16.24 2.74 -9.32
N LEU A 70 -15.44 3.76 -9.05
CA LEU A 70 -14.53 3.82 -7.91
C LEU A 70 -14.66 5.19 -7.23
N ALA A 71 -14.35 5.24 -5.93
CA ALA A 71 -14.16 6.51 -5.22
C ALA A 71 -12.91 7.26 -5.75
N ASP A 72 -12.86 8.57 -5.54
CA ASP A 72 -11.77 9.45 -6.03
C ASP A 72 -10.36 9.02 -5.58
N GLY A 73 -10.24 8.21 -4.52
CA GLY A 73 -8.97 7.69 -4.03
C GLY A 73 -8.49 6.39 -4.67
N LEU A 74 -9.25 5.79 -5.58
CA LEU A 74 -8.85 4.61 -6.34
C LEU A 74 -8.84 4.95 -7.83
N GLU A 75 -7.72 4.69 -8.48
CA GLU A 75 -7.54 4.99 -9.91
C GLU A 75 -7.44 3.68 -10.69
N HIS A 76 -8.13 3.58 -11.82
CA HIS A 76 -7.92 2.48 -12.76
C HIS A 76 -7.86 3.03 -14.18
N SER A 77 -7.01 2.42 -15.01
CA SER A 77 -6.87 2.79 -16.42
C SER A 77 -7.89 2.08 -17.32
N GLY A 78 -8.60 1.07 -16.79
CA GLY A 78 -9.52 0.25 -17.55
C GLY A 78 -10.80 0.97 -17.93
N GLU A 79 -11.10 1.08 -19.22
CA GLU A 79 -12.45 1.40 -19.67
C GLU A 79 -13.41 0.22 -19.39
N SER A 80 -14.69 0.40 -19.69
CA SER A 80 -15.66 -0.68 -19.56
C SER A 80 -15.27 -1.93 -20.37
N VAL A 81 -15.42 -3.11 -19.77
CA VAL A 81 -15.05 -4.40 -20.36
C VAL A 81 -16.28 -5.05 -21.00
N GLU A 82 -16.19 -5.44 -22.27
CA GLU A 82 -17.23 -6.24 -22.93
C GLU A 82 -16.96 -7.73 -22.70
N THR A 83 -17.91 -8.45 -22.11
CA THR A 83 -17.77 -9.87 -21.80
C THR A 83 -19.10 -10.62 -21.74
N SER A 84 -19.04 -11.94 -21.60
CA SER A 84 -20.19 -12.81 -21.30
C SER A 84 -20.46 -12.80 -19.80
N ILE A 85 -21.57 -12.19 -19.39
CA ILE A 85 -22.04 -12.12 -18.00
C ILE A 85 -22.66 -13.45 -17.61
N GLY A 86 -22.17 -14.07 -16.52
CA GLY A 86 -22.68 -15.35 -16.00
C GLY A 86 -21.69 -16.53 -16.10
N GLU A 87 -20.59 -16.36 -16.84
CA GLU A 87 -19.58 -17.42 -17.07
C GLU A 87 -18.13 -16.94 -16.90
N THR A 88 -17.93 -15.66 -16.61
CA THR A 88 -16.61 -15.01 -16.62
C THR A 88 -16.40 -14.19 -15.36
N GLU A 89 -15.19 -14.28 -14.83
CA GLU A 89 -14.64 -13.40 -13.81
C GLU A 89 -13.89 -12.24 -14.46
N ILE A 90 -14.07 -11.02 -13.96
CA ILE A 90 -13.39 -9.83 -14.46
C ILE A 90 -12.50 -9.27 -13.36
N GLU A 91 -11.22 -9.10 -13.68
CA GLU A 91 -10.25 -8.46 -12.79
C GLU A 91 -10.00 -7.02 -13.23
N TYR A 92 -9.94 -6.12 -12.24
CA TYR A 92 -9.56 -4.73 -12.40
C TYR A 92 -8.35 -4.43 -11.53
N ASP A 93 -7.24 -4.06 -12.15
CA ASP A 93 -6.10 -3.51 -11.44
C ASP A 93 -6.35 -2.03 -11.12
N VAL A 94 -6.33 -1.72 -9.84
CA VAL A 94 -6.58 -0.38 -9.30
C VAL A 94 -5.38 0.11 -8.51
N ARG A 95 -4.99 1.36 -8.74
CA ARG A 95 -3.98 2.06 -7.96
C ARG A 95 -4.63 2.75 -6.77
N LEU A 96 -4.04 2.58 -5.60
CA LEU A 96 -4.50 3.18 -4.35
C LEU A 96 -3.94 4.61 -4.20
N ALA A 97 -4.57 5.61 -4.82
CA ALA A 97 -4.02 6.95 -4.95
C ALA A 97 -4.12 7.81 -3.68
N GLN A 98 -5.19 7.64 -2.88
CA GLN A 98 -5.42 8.42 -1.66
C GLN A 98 -5.60 7.50 -0.45
N ARG A 99 -5.01 7.89 0.70
CA ARG A 99 -5.17 7.17 1.97
C ARG A 99 -6.60 7.28 2.51
N GLY A 100 -6.95 6.42 3.46
CA GLY A 100 -8.28 6.37 4.11
C GLY A 100 -9.18 5.28 3.55
N GLU A 101 -10.45 5.27 3.99
CA GLU A 101 -11.45 4.32 3.50
C GLU A 101 -11.91 4.67 2.09
N GLN A 102 -11.66 3.75 1.15
CA GLN A 102 -12.03 3.91 -0.25
C GLN A 102 -13.13 2.93 -0.63
N SER A 103 -14.24 3.45 -1.16
CA SER A 103 -15.38 2.62 -1.58
C SER A 103 -15.21 2.05 -2.98
N ILE A 104 -15.59 0.79 -3.16
CA ILE A 104 -15.66 0.13 -4.46
C ILE A 104 -17.08 0.24 -5.00
N GLY A 105 -17.22 0.50 -6.29
CA GLY A 105 -18.50 0.56 -7.00
C GLY A 105 -19.05 1.98 -7.19
N PRO A 106 -20.25 2.10 -7.79
CA PRO A 106 -21.15 1.02 -8.19
C PRO A 106 -20.65 0.24 -9.41
N VAL A 107 -21.07 -1.04 -9.54
CA VAL A 107 -20.84 -1.84 -10.75
C VAL A 107 -22.05 -1.72 -11.65
N ARG A 108 -21.84 -1.32 -12.90
CA ARG A 108 -22.89 -1.16 -13.91
C ARG A 108 -22.67 -2.14 -15.05
N ILE A 109 -23.74 -2.84 -15.42
CA ILE A 109 -23.76 -3.80 -16.52
C ILE A 109 -24.75 -3.30 -17.55
N VAL A 110 -24.33 -3.16 -18.80
CA VAL A 110 -25.19 -2.74 -19.91
C VAL A 110 -25.30 -3.91 -20.90
N ALA A 111 -26.47 -4.53 -20.94
CA ALA A 111 -26.82 -5.51 -21.96
C ALA A 111 -27.40 -4.78 -23.18
N GLU A 112 -26.93 -5.14 -24.37
CA GLU A 112 -27.38 -4.58 -25.65
C GLU A 112 -27.73 -5.72 -26.61
N ASP A 113 -28.71 -5.52 -27.49
CA ASP A 113 -28.98 -6.49 -28.55
C ASP A 113 -27.92 -6.39 -29.67
N VAL A 114 -27.89 -7.37 -30.59
CA VAL A 114 -26.90 -7.46 -31.68
C VAL A 114 -26.89 -6.26 -32.64
N PHE A 115 -27.96 -5.47 -32.68
CA PHE A 115 -28.08 -4.25 -33.46
C PHE A 115 -27.90 -2.97 -32.63
N GLY A 116 -27.72 -3.08 -31.31
CA GLY A 116 -27.58 -1.94 -30.39
C GLY A 116 -28.82 -1.05 -30.27
N LEU A 117 -30.01 -1.57 -30.61
CA LEU A 117 -31.26 -0.81 -30.67
C LEU A 117 -31.96 -0.73 -29.32
N PHE A 118 -31.82 -1.77 -28.52
CA PHE A 118 -32.37 -1.92 -27.19
C PHE A 118 -31.24 -2.10 -26.20
N ARG A 119 -31.34 -1.40 -25.06
CA ARG A 119 -30.38 -1.48 -23.96
C ARG A 119 -31.09 -1.77 -22.65
N ARG A 120 -30.46 -2.56 -21.79
CA ARG A 120 -30.92 -2.81 -20.42
C ARG A 120 -29.75 -2.65 -19.47
N THR A 121 -29.92 -1.84 -18.45
CA THR A 121 -28.87 -1.54 -17.48
C THR A 121 -29.20 -2.18 -16.15
N PHE A 122 -28.22 -2.89 -15.59
CA PHE A 122 -28.22 -3.40 -14.23
C PHE A 122 -27.19 -2.58 -13.44
N THR A 123 -27.49 -2.26 -12.17
CA THR A 123 -26.61 -1.48 -11.31
C THR A 123 -26.57 -2.12 -9.95
N HIS A 124 -25.37 -2.56 -9.57
CA HIS A 124 -25.08 -3.13 -8.27
C HIS A 124 -24.44 -2.06 -7.39
N GLN A 125 -25.06 -1.82 -6.25
CA GLN A 125 -24.44 -1.06 -5.16
C GLN A 125 -23.53 -2.02 -4.41
N VAL A 126 -22.24 -1.75 -4.49
CA VAL A 126 -21.17 -2.49 -3.82
C VAL A 126 -20.93 -1.80 -2.47
N ARG A 127 -20.74 -2.59 -1.41
CA ARG A 127 -20.54 -2.08 -0.03
C ARG A 127 -19.12 -2.30 0.48
N GLU A 128 -18.32 -2.99 -0.31
CA GLU A 128 -16.94 -3.33 -0.05
C GLU A 128 -16.07 -2.07 -0.11
N THR A 129 -15.15 -1.97 0.85
CA THR A 129 -14.22 -0.85 1.00
C THR A 129 -12.80 -1.37 1.16
N ILE A 130 -11.82 -0.58 0.74
CA ILE A 130 -10.39 -0.82 0.95
C ILE A 130 -9.89 0.26 1.91
N LEU A 131 -9.27 -0.12 3.02
CA LEU A 131 -8.57 0.83 3.88
C LEU A 131 -7.16 1.05 3.34
N VAL A 132 -6.90 2.25 2.84
CA VAL A 132 -5.59 2.62 2.26
C VAL A 132 -4.72 3.27 3.33
N PHE A 133 -3.65 2.60 3.71
CA PHE A 133 -2.64 3.13 4.63
C PHE A 133 -1.73 4.16 3.95
N PRO A 134 -1.10 5.07 4.73
CA PRO A 134 -0.06 5.95 4.20
C PRO A 134 1.10 5.14 3.64
N ARG A 135 1.85 5.73 2.72
CA ARG A 135 3.02 5.09 2.13
C ARG A 135 4.15 5.00 3.14
N ILE A 136 4.77 3.82 3.24
CA ILE A 136 5.98 3.62 4.04
C ILE A 136 7.20 3.76 3.15
N HIS A 137 8.05 4.72 3.47
CA HIS A 137 9.36 4.87 2.88
C HIS A 137 10.38 4.09 3.72
N PRO A 138 11.34 3.37 3.11
CA PRO A 138 12.39 2.72 3.85
C PRO A 138 13.27 3.77 4.53
N VAL A 139 13.33 3.70 5.85
CA VAL A 139 14.15 4.54 6.72
C VAL A 139 15.02 3.61 7.57
N ASP A 140 16.28 3.97 7.77
CA ASP A 140 17.18 3.22 8.67
C ASP A 140 16.82 3.57 10.12
N GLY A 141 16.06 2.68 10.76
CA GLY A 141 15.61 2.83 12.14
C GLY A 141 16.77 3.01 13.11
N MET A 142 17.90 2.31 12.90
CA MET A 142 19.06 2.39 13.79
C MET A 142 19.73 3.77 13.74
N LYS A 143 19.88 4.35 12.54
CA LYS A 143 20.39 5.73 12.38
C LYS A 143 19.42 6.77 12.94
N THR A 144 18.12 6.56 12.72
CA THR A 144 17.06 7.43 13.26
C THR A 144 17.13 7.50 14.77
N VAL A 145 17.23 6.33 15.42
CA VAL A 145 17.38 6.21 16.87
C VAL A 145 18.70 6.83 17.33
N SER A 146 19.81 6.53 16.67
CA SER A 146 21.12 7.11 17.01
C SER A 146 21.12 8.64 16.95
N ALA A 147 20.47 9.22 15.93
CA ALA A 147 20.32 10.66 15.80
C ALA A 147 19.45 11.26 16.92
N LEU A 148 18.44 10.51 17.38
CA LEU A 148 17.59 10.89 18.51
C LEU A 148 18.33 10.79 19.85
N GLU A 149 19.12 9.73 20.06
CA GLU A 149 19.94 9.50 21.25
C GLU A 149 21.01 10.60 21.44
N GLU A 150 21.72 10.96 20.37
CA GLU A 150 22.76 11.99 20.40
C GLU A 150 22.20 13.38 20.76
N SER A 151 20.93 13.63 20.43
CA SER A 151 20.34 14.96 20.46
C SER A 151 19.37 15.19 21.63
N LEU A 152 18.64 14.17 22.09
CA LEU A 152 17.78 14.27 23.27
C LEU A 152 18.50 14.00 24.59
N GLY A 153 19.74 13.49 24.56
CA GLY A 153 20.42 13.05 25.79
C GLY A 153 19.67 11.92 26.52
N VAL A 154 18.69 11.33 25.84
CA VAL A 154 18.13 10.02 26.17
C VAL A 154 19.33 9.10 26.06
N SER A 155 19.89 8.74 27.22
CA SER A 155 20.84 7.65 27.24
C SER A 155 20.09 6.47 26.64
N ALA A 156 20.53 6.06 25.45
CA ALA A 156 20.63 4.66 25.14
C ALA A 156 21.31 3.99 26.34
N ARG A 157 20.54 3.63 27.38
CA ARG A 157 20.92 2.48 28.16
C ARG A 157 20.77 1.34 27.18
N ARG A 158 21.85 1.13 26.43
CA ARG A 158 22.09 -0.05 25.64
C ARG A 158 22.19 -1.18 26.64
N GLU A 159 21.08 -1.79 26.96
CA GLU A 159 21.10 -3.18 27.36
C GLU A 159 20.52 -3.95 26.18
N PHE A 160 21.39 -4.15 25.18
CA PHE A 160 21.19 -5.18 24.17
C PHE A 160 20.86 -6.50 24.88
N ASP A 161 19.88 -7.24 24.35
CA ASP A 161 19.56 -8.63 24.66
C ASP A 161 20.78 -9.38 25.25
N GLN A 162 20.89 -9.45 26.57
CA GLN A 162 21.99 -10.17 27.19
C GLN A 162 21.63 -11.65 27.10
N LEU A 163 22.17 -12.33 26.08
CA LEU A 163 21.99 -13.77 25.90
C LEU A 163 22.61 -14.48 27.10
N ARG A 164 21.77 -14.90 28.05
CA ARG A 164 22.17 -15.65 29.24
C ARG A 164 22.22 -17.14 28.91
N GLU A 165 23.19 -17.83 29.46
CA GLU A 165 23.22 -19.30 29.46
C GLU A 165 21.98 -19.86 30.17
N TYR A 166 21.35 -20.84 29.54
CA TYR A 166 20.16 -21.51 30.06
C TYR A 166 20.43 -22.13 31.42
N GLN A 167 19.63 -21.76 32.43
CA GLN A 167 19.65 -22.42 33.73
C GLN A 167 18.45 -23.36 33.83
N ARG A 168 18.66 -24.47 34.54
CA ARG A 168 17.63 -25.50 34.74
C ARG A 168 16.48 -24.91 35.57
N GLY A 169 15.43 -24.46 34.89
CA GLY A 169 14.29 -23.76 35.48
C GLY A 169 13.65 -22.74 34.53
N ASP A 170 14.36 -22.32 33.49
CA ASP A 170 13.88 -21.31 32.55
C ASP A 170 12.89 -21.89 31.50
N PRO A 171 11.93 -21.08 31.00
CA PRO A 171 10.95 -21.54 30.02
C PRO A 171 11.60 -21.81 28.67
N LEU A 172 11.41 -23.02 28.12
CA LEU A 172 11.95 -23.39 26.80
C LEU A 172 11.42 -22.54 25.62
N ARG A 173 10.34 -21.78 25.84
CA ARG A 173 9.75 -20.87 24.83
C ARG A 173 10.61 -19.62 24.58
N ASP A 174 11.48 -19.28 25.52
CA ASP A 174 12.30 -18.06 25.50
C ASP A 174 13.71 -18.32 24.95
N VAL A 175 13.95 -19.54 24.43
CA VAL A 175 15.24 -19.95 23.88
C VAL A 175 15.44 -19.34 22.50
N HIS A 176 16.52 -18.58 22.34
CA HIS A 176 16.89 -18.01 21.05
C HIS A 176 17.57 -19.06 20.17
N TRP A 177 16.75 -19.81 19.43
CA TRP A 177 17.16 -21.00 18.68
C TRP A 177 18.26 -20.71 17.63
N LYS A 178 18.23 -19.53 17.01
CA LYS A 178 19.20 -19.10 15.99
C LYS A 178 20.61 -18.86 16.54
N SER A 179 20.73 -18.42 17.79
CA SER A 179 22.03 -18.20 18.47
C SER A 179 22.53 -19.49 19.11
N SER A 180 21.61 -20.30 19.64
CA SER A 180 21.92 -21.60 20.24
C SER A 180 22.47 -22.61 19.21
N ALA A 181 21.94 -22.61 17.98
CA ALA A 181 22.36 -23.54 16.92
C ALA A 181 23.76 -23.28 16.32
N LYS A 182 24.38 -22.12 16.60
CA LYS A 182 25.70 -21.75 16.07
C LYS A 182 26.86 -22.07 17.03
N ARG A 183 26.56 -22.53 18.26
CA ARG A 183 27.58 -22.92 19.24
C ARG A 183 27.81 -24.45 19.22
N PRO A 184 29.07 -24.91 19.26
CA PRO A 184 29.42 -26.33 19.24
C PRO A 184 29.35 -27.04 20.62
N ALA A 185 28.66 -26.46 21.61
CA ALA A 185 28.47 -27.04 22.95
C ALA A 185 27.01 -26.83 23.37
N ASP A 186 26.46 -27.76 24.15
CA ASP A 186 25.05 -27.90 24.58
C ASP A 186 24.49 -26.74 25.45
N ASP A 187 24.91 -25.50 25.21
CA ASP A 187 24.51 -24.31 25.95
C ASP A 187 23.41 -23.57 25.17
N LEU A 188 22.15 -23.77 25.58
CA LEU A 188 21.02 -23.00 25.10
C LEU A 188 21.10 -21.56 25.65
N LEU A 189 20.75 -20.58 24.83
CA LEU A 189 20.71 -19.17 25.23
C LEU A 189 19.25 -18.72 25.35
N ILE A 190 18.93 -18.02 26.44
CA ILE A 190 17.58 -17.48 26.69
C ILE A 190 17.57 -15.98 26.41
N LYS A 191 16.45 -15.51 25.85
CA LYS A 191 16.11 -14.09 25.74
C LYS A 191 15.55 -13.63 27.08
N GLU A 192 16.32 -12.84 27.83
CA GLU A 192 15.80 -12.16 29.02
C GLU A 192 14.92 -11.00 28.54
N PHE A 193 13.63 -11.05 28.87
CA PHE A 193 12.71 -9.97 28.53
C PHE A 193 12.84 -8.87 29.58
N GLU A 194 13.28 -7.68 29.17
CA GLU A 194 13.12 -6.46 29.97
C GLU A 194 11.63 -6.21 30.24
N THR A 195 11.35 -5.72 31.46
CA THR A 195 9.99 -5.35 31.89
C THR A 195 9.53 -4.12 31.09
N GLU A 196 8.22 -3.89 30.95
CA GLU A 196 7.64 -2.71 30.25
C GLU A 196 8.25 -1.35 30.67
N GLU A 197 8.86 -1.27 31.86
CA GLU A 197 9.46 -0.05 32.43
C GLU A 197 10.85 0.31 31.86
N GLU A 198 11.54 -0.60 31.17
CA GLU A 198 12.92 -0.40 30.66
C GLU A 198 12.96 -0.07 29.16
N ARG A 199 11.86 -0.29 28.44
CA ARG A 199 11.79 -0.01 27.00
C ARG A 199 11.68 1.48 26.74
N GLN A 200 12.53 1.97 25.85
CA GLN A 200 12.48 3.35 25.38
C GLN A 200 11.13 3.59 24.69
N GLN A 201 10.42 4.62 25.15
CA GLN A 201 9.14 5.05 24.60
C GLN A 201 9.34 6.37 23.87
N ILE A 202 8.80 6.46 22.66
CA ILE A 202 8.86 7.66 21.82
C ILE A 202 7.44 8.11 21.51
N GLU A 203 7.12 9.37 21.75
CA GLU A 203 5.86 9.98 21.33
C GLU A 203 6.08 10.79 20.04
N ILE A 204 5.43 10.39 18.96
CA ILE A 204 5.40 11.12 17.69
C ILE A 204 4.14 11.97 17.63
N THR A 205 4.27 13.26 17.30
CA THR A 205 3.15 14.13 16.95
C THR A 205 3.16 14.41 15.46
N ALA A 206 2.08 14.08 14.76
CA ALA A 206 1.87 14.36 13.35
C ALA A 206 0.80 15.42 13.18
N GLU A 207 1.10 16.52 12.49
CA GLU A 207 0.15 17.62 12.25
C GLU A 207 0.37 18.27 10.88
N ALA A 208 -0.68 18.85 10.30
CA ALA A 208 -0.62 19.42 8.95
C ALA A 208 -1.49 20.68 8.85
N ASP A 209 -0.86 21.79 8.47
CA ASP A 209 -1.51 23.09 8.35
C ASP A 209 -2.10 23.29 6.96
N GLY A 210 -3.35 22.83 6.76
CA GLY A 210 -4.15 23.13 5.57
C GLY A 210 -3.56 22.64 4.24
N GLY A 211 -2.66 21.66 4.28
CA GLY A 211 -2.06 21.01 3.11
C GLY A 211 -1.01 19.96 3.53
N ARG A 212 -0.73 19.00 2.62
CA ARG A 212 0.30 17.94 2.80
C ARG A 212 0.07 16.96 3.94
N VAL A 213 -1.18 16.80 4.36
CA VAL A 213 -1.55 15.80 5.37
C VAL A 213 -1.10 14.39 4.96
N ASP A 214 -1.19 14.06 3.67
CA ASP A 214 -0.66 12.81 3.12
C ASP A 214 0.84 12.65 3.34
N THR A 215 1.65 13.67 3.01
CA THR A 215 3.11 13.62 3.18
C THR A 215 3.50 13.50 4.65
N VAL A 216 2.74 14.14 5.55
CA VAL A 216 2.93 14.01 7.00
C VAL A 216 2.58 12.60 7.47
N ALA A 217 1.47 12.04 6.98
CA ALA A 217 1.06 10.69 7.29
C ALA A 217 2.09 9.65 6.78
N ASP A 218 2.60 9.82 5.57
CA ASP A 218 3.66 8.98 4.99
C ASP A 218 4.95 9.05 5.85
N ALA A 219 5.36 10.26 6.25
CA ALA A 219 6.53 10.46 7.09
C ALA A 219 6.36 9.84 8.49
N ALA A 220 5.20 10.04 9.12
CA ALA A 220 4.87 9.47 10.42
C ALA A 220 4.81 7.95 10.38
N ALA A 221 4.17 7.37 9.36
CA ALA A 221 4.11 5.92 9.16
C ALA A 221 5.50 5.32 8.98
N SER A 222 6.36 6.00 8.21
CA SER A 222 7.73 5.56 7.92
C SER A 222 8.61 5.57 9.18
N ILE A 223 8.59 6.66 9.95
CA ILE A 223 9.38 6.76 11.18
C ILE A 223 8.85 5.79 12.24
N ALA A 224 7.53 5.74 12.45
CA ALA A 224 6.94 4.84 13.44
C ALA A 224 7.24 3.37 13.12
N SER A 225 7.11 2.96 11.85
CA SER A 225 7.44 1.59 11.43
C SER A 225 8.92 1.29 11.64
N ALA A 226 9.82 2.19 11.24
CA ALA A 226 11.25 2.01 11.44
C ALA A 226 11.67 1.89 12.92
N MET A 227 10.96 2.58 13.82
CA MET A 227 11.18 2.51 15.27
C MET A 227 10.61 1.23 15.89
N LEU A 228 9.42 0.81 15.47
CA LEU A 228 8.81 -0.45 15.89
C LEU A 228 9.65 -1.66 15.44
N ASP A 229 10.21 -1.60 14.22
CA ASP A 229 11.08 -2.64 13.64
C ASP A 229 12.37 -2.86 14.47
N VAL A 230 12.87 -1.81 15.13
CA VAL A 230 14.03 -1.90 16.03
C VAL A 230 13.64 -2.15 17.50
N GLY A 231 12.36 -2.38 17.79
CA GLY A 231 11.86 -2.78 19.11
C GLY A 231 11.54 -1.64 20.07
N ILE A 232 11.46 -0.40 19.58
CA ILE A 232 11.10 0.77 20.39
C ILE A 232 9.59 0.88 20.52
N SER A 233 9.11 1.28 21.69
CA SER A 233 7.68 1.53 21.90
C SER A 233 7.31 2.91 21.35
N VAL A 234 6.36 2.97 20.43
CA VAL A 234 6.01 4.20 19.69
C VAL A 234 4.58 4.57 19.96
N GLY A 235 4.37 5.80 20.44
CA GLY A 235 3.06 6.43 20.52
C GLY A 235 2.87 7.41 19.36
N LEU A 236 1.63 7.61 18.95
CA LEU A 236 1.29 8.56 17.90
C LEU A 236 0.16 9.47 18.36
N ARG A 237 0.33 10.77 18.14
CA ARG A 237 -0.69 11.79 18.33
C ARG A 237 -0.95 12.56 17.04
N THR A 238 -2.21 12.69 16.68
CA THR A 238 -2.70 13.60 15.64
C THR A 238 -3.61 14.66 16.27
N PRO A 239 -4.08 15.66 15.51
CA PRO A 239 -5.02 16.65 16.03
C PRO A 239 -6.33 16.03 16.56
N GLU A 240 -6.74 14.89 16.02
CA GLU A 240 -8.02 14.24 16.32
C GLU A 240 -7.92 13.16 17.40
N SER A 241 -6.77 12.48 17.50
CA SER A 241 -6.65 11.27 18.32
C SER A 241 -5.22 11.02 18.82
N ARG A 242 -5.08 10.08 19.77
CA ARG A 242 -3.81 9.58 20.27
C ARG A 242 -3.85 8.08 20.52
N ILE A 243 -2.77 7.40 20.14
CA ILE A 243 -2.43 6.05 20.57
C ILE A 243 -1.24 6.14 21.53
N PRO A 244 -1.32 5.59 22.76
CA PRO A 244 -0.21 5.56 23.69
C PRO A 244 0.96 4.70 23.15
N PRO A 245 2.20 4.94 23.62
CA PRO A 245 3.33 4.11 23.24
C PRO A 245 3.14 2.64 23.60
N ASP A 246 3.30 1.79 22.59
CA ASP A 246 3.33 0.33 22.69
C ASP A 246 4.23 -0.20 21.55
N PHE A 247 4.36 -1.52 21.40
CA PHE A 247 5.23 -2.15 20.40
C PHE A 247 4.55 -3.32 19.66
N GLY A 248 5.18 -3.77 18.58
CA GLY A 248 4.74 -4.94 17.81
C GLY A 248 3.69 -4.65 16.73
N ASP A 249 3.26 -5.71 16.05
CA ASP A 249 2.49 -5.63 14.80
C ASP A 249 1.08 -5.02 15.01
N THR A 250 0.47 -5.26 16.18
CA THR A 250 -0.82 -4.65 16.52
C THR A 250 -0.68 -3.13 16.65
N GLN A 251 0.34 -2.67 17.35
CA GLN A 251 0.63 -1.24 17.47
C GLN A 251 0.90 -0.60 16.11
N GLN A 252 1.68 -1.28 15.25
CA GLN A 252 1.93 -0.81 13.89
C GLN A 252 0.61 -0.64 13.11
N THR A 253 -0.28 -1.64 13.19
CA THR A 253 -1.58 -1.61 12.51
C THR A 253 -2.46 -0.48 13.02
N ASP A 254 -2.49 -0.25 14.34
CA ASP A 254 -3.28 0.82 14.95
C ASP A 254 -2.76 2.21 14.54
N ILE A 255 -1.44 2.39 14.53
CA ILE A 255 -0.79 3.62 14.05
C ILE A 255 -1.11 3.88 12.58
N LEU A 256 -0.97 2.87 11.71
CA LEU A 256 -1.27 3.01 10.27
C LEU A 256 -2.75 3.31 10.04
N THR A 257 -3.64 2.68 10.81
CA THR A 257 -5.09 2.91 10.75
C THR A 257 -5.42 4.33 11.19
N LEU A 258 -4.81 4.84 12.25
CA LEU A 258 -5.00 6.22 12.69
C LEU A 258 -4.50 7.23 11.64
N LEU A 259 -3.35 6.97 11.02
CA LEU A 259 -2.80 7.84 9.98
C LEU A 259 -3.59 7.80 8.67
N ALA A 260 -4.21 6.67 8.34
CA ALA A 260 -5.12 6.57 7.20
C ALA A 260 -6.33 7.52 7.36
N HIS A 261 -6.77 7.76 8.59
CA HIS A 261 -7.89 8.65 8.91
C HIS A 261 -7.47 10.05 9.36
N MET A 262 -6.17 10.35 9.43
CA MET A 262 -5.67 11.64 9.87
C MET A 262 -6.22 12.76 8.99
N GLU A 263 -6.69 13.86 9.58
CA GLU A 263 -7.11 15.05 8.84
C GLU A 263 -6.08 16.19 9.01
N SER A 264 -6.30 17.30 8.30
CA SER A 264 -5.47 18.49 8.50
C SER A 264 -5.87 19.18 9.81
N GLY A 265 -4.90 19.49 10.64
CA GLY A 265 -5.10 20.19 11.90
C GLY A 265 -3.78 20.41 12.63
N ARG A 266 -3.86 21.09 13.78
CA ARG A 266 -2.73 21.28 14.69
C ARG A 266 -3.04 20.66 16.04
N VAL A 267 -2.02 20.07 16.64
CA VAL A 267 -2.06 19.65 18.04
C VAL A 267 -1.81 20.86 18.93
N HIS A 268 -2.49 20.93 20.07
CA HIS A 268 -2.32 22.01 21.04
C HIS A 268 -0.88 22.06 21.59
N ASP A 269 -0.34 23.26 21.80
CA ASP A 269 1.07 23.45 22.22
C ASP A 269 1.45 22.68 23.49
N ARG A 270 0.50 22.51 24.42
CA ARG A 270 0.70 21.74 25.67
C ARG A 270 0.97 20.26 25.39
N GLU A 271 0.24 19.67 24.43
CA GLU A 271 0.34 18.26 24.09
C GLU A 271 1.55 18.01 23.18
N ARG A 272 1.76 18.91 22.22
CA ARG A 272 2.95 18.94 21.35
C ARG A 272 4.26 19.03 22.14
N GLY A 273 4.27 19.73 23.28
CA GLY A 273 5.44 19.81 24.16
C GLY A 273 5.83 18.49 24.84
N GLN A 274 5.00 17.44 24.71
CA GLN A 274 5.29 16.08 25.20
C GLN A 274 5.86 15.16 24.12
N ALA A 275 5.96 15.64 22.88
CA ALA A 275 6.44 14.85 21.77
C ALA A 275 7.97 14.85 21.70
N ASP A 276 8.54 13.67 21.49
CA ASP A 276 9.97 13.51 21.18
C ASP A 276 10.25 13.88 19.72
N ILE A 277 9.29 13.58 18.84
CA ILE A 277 9.33 13.88 17.41
C ILE A 277 8.06 14.60 17.00
N VAL A 278 8.20 15.71 16.29
CA VAL A 278 7.07 16.43 15.69
C VAL A 278 7.23 16.46 14.18
N ILE A 279 6.26 15.91 13.46
CA ILE A 279 6.21 15.89 12.00
C ILE A 279 5.15 16.88 11.56
N ARG A 280 5.54 17.84 10.71
CA ARG A 280 4.69 18.94 10.28
C ARG A 280 4.66 19.13 8.79
N GLY A 281 3.47 19.26 8.25
CA GLY A 281 3.22 19.69 6.88
C GLY A 281 2.92 21.19 6.87
N GLN A 282 3.74 21.97 6.19
CA GLN A 282 3.45 23.38 5.93
C GLN A 282 3.18 23.58 4.44
N THR A 283 2.13 24.33 4.09
CA THR A 283 1.77 24.61 2.68
C THR A 283 2.92 25.23 1.88
N ALA A 284 3.82 25.98 2.53
CA ALA A 284 4.88 26.75 1.88
C ALA A 284 6.11 25.94 1.42
N ARG A 285 6.31 24.71 1.90
CA ARG A 285 7.45 23.84 1.53
C ARG A 285 6.98 22.64 0.76
N GLU A 286 7.82 22.00 -0.06
CA GLU A 286 7.42 20.82 -0.85
C GLU A 286 7.32 19.53 -0.02
N ASP A 287 8.05 19.44 1.09
CA ASP A 287 8.16 18.23 1.90
C ASP A 287 7.65 18.42 3.33
N ALA A 288 7.32 17.31 4.00
CA ALA A 288 7.06 17.31 5.44
C ALA A 288 8.37 17.61 6.20
N GLU A 289 8.26 18.44 7.23
CA GLU A 289 9.36 18.76 8.14
C GLU A 289 9.29 17.83 9.34
N ILE A 290 10.42 17.24 9.70
CA ILE A 290 10.59 16.51 10.95
C ILE A 290 11.36 17.42 11.89
N GLN A 291 10.78 17.69 13.04
CA GLN A 291 11.42 18.38 14.15
C GLN A 291 11.70 17.38 15.27
N PHE A 292 12.97 17.24 15.63
CA PHE A 292 13.41 16.42 16.76
C PHE A 292 14.60 17.12 17.42
N ALA A 293 14.63 17.15 18.76
CA ALA A 293 15.71 17.74 19.55
C ALA A 293 16.16 19.16 19.09
N GLY A 294 15.22 20.00 18.66
CA GLY A 294 15.50 21.35 18.18
C GLY A 294 16.10 21.45 16.76
N ARG A 295 16.30 20.33 16.07
CA ARG A 295 16.68 20.27 14.65
C ARG A 295 15.42 20.15 13.80
N THR A 296 15.44 20.74 12.61
CA THR A 296 14.38 20.59 11.60
C THR A 296 15.02 20.06 10.33
N VAL A 297 14.55 18.92 9.85
CA VAL A 297 15.04 18.23 8.64
C VAL A 297 13.86 17.95 7.72
N ALA A 298 14.06 18.00 6.40
CA ALA A 298 13.04 17.57 5.46
C ALA A 298 12.93 16.04 5.44
N PHE A 299 11.72 15.50 5.38
CA PHE A 299 11.51 14.05 5.40
C PHE A 299 12.22 13.32 4.26
N ASN A 300 12.21 13.88 3.05
CA ASN A 300 12.90 13.27 1.92
C ASN A 300 14.41 13.17 2.17
N GLU A 301 15.04 14.25 2.63
CA GLU A 301 16.47 14.24 2.99
C GLU A 301 16.76 13.15 4.02
N PHE A 302 15.93 13.04 5.06
CA PHE A 302 16.05 12.03 6.10
C PHE A 302 15.89 10.59 5.58
N ALA A 303 14.87 10.32 4.76
CA ALA A 303 14.60 9.01 4.18
C ALA A 303 15.64 8.60 3.12
N PHE A 304 16.25 9.55 2.42
CA PHE A 304 17.28 9.27 1.40
C PHE A 304 18.69 9.15 1.99
N GLU A 305 19.06 9.93 3.01
CA GLU A 305 20.35 9.77 3.71
C GLU A 305 20.49 8.39 4.36
N THR A 306 19.36 7.81 4.79
CA THR A 306 19.32 6.48 5.38
C THR A 306 19.47 5.35 4.37
N ARG A 307 19.14 5.54 3.07
CA ARG A 307 19.40 4.54 2.00
C ARG A 307 20.87 4.31 1.70
N GLY A 308 21.77 5.16 2.20
CA GLY A 308 23.17 5.15 1.84
C GLY A 308 23.36 5.71 0.43
N SER A 309 24.42 6.51 0.24
CA SER A 309 24.82 6.96 -1.09
C SER A 309 24.82 5.77 -2.05
N PRO A 310 24.24 5.88 -3.27
CA PRO A 310 24.48 4.87 -4.29
C PRO A 310 26.01 4.73 -4.42
N PRO A 311 26.56 3.51 -4.59
CA PRO A 311 27.98 3.35 -4.82
C PRO A 311 28.32 4.25 -6.00
N SER A 312 29.09 5.31 -5.72
CA SER A 312 29.55 6.20 -6.76
C SER A 312 30.31 5.33 -7.74
N ALA A 313 29.73 5.18 -8.93
CA ALA A 313 30.43 4.63 -10.07
C ALA A 313 31.64 5.55 -10.29
N ARG A 314 32.78 5.17 -9.70
CA ARG A 314 34.07 5.71 -10.07
C ARG A 314 34.23 5.35 -11.54
N ALA A 315 33.99 6.34 -12.39
CA ALA A 315 34.58 6.41 -13.69
C ALA A 315 36.10 6.46 -13.48
N ASP A 316 36.74 5.30 -13.54
CA ASP A 316 38.19 5.22 -13.69
C ASP A 316 38.47 4.86 -15.15
N GLY A 317 38.66 5.92 -15.93
CA GLY A 317 39.16 5.83 -17.28
C GLY A 317 40.68 5.69 -17.25
N GLY A 318 41.14 4.48 -17.58
CA GLY A 318 42.33 4.17 -18.38
C GLY A 318 43.68 4.78 -18.00
N VAL A 319 44.63 3.91 -17.60
CA VAL A 319 46.03 4.02 -18.02
C VAL A 319 46.59 2.61 -18.29
N ASP A 320 46.91 2.41 -19.56
CA ASP A 320 48.04 1.67 -20.14
C ASP A 320 48.93 0.84 -19.20
N ASP A 321 48.98 -0.48 -19.42
CA ASP A 321 50.26 -1.21 -19.28
C ASP A 321 50.27 -2.46 -20.17
N ARG A 322 50.84 -2.31 -21.36
CA ARG A 322 51.17 -3.41 -22.28
C ARG A 322 52.60 -3.84 -21.98
N VAL A 323 52.76 -4.80 -21.05
CA VAL A 323 54.05 -5.43 -20.79
C VAL A 323 54.27 -6.55 -21.80
N ASP A 324 55.28 -6.31 -22.64
CA ASP A 324 55.95 -7.26 -23.51
C ASP A 324 56.67 -8.33 -22.66
N VAL A 325 56.35 -9.61 -22.86
CA VAL A 325 57.12 -10.72 -22.28
C VAL A 325 57.60 -11.57 -23.45
N THR A 326 58.85 -11.30 -23.82
CA THR A 326 59.66 -12.17 -24.68
C THR A 326 60.12 -13.39 -23.88
N ASP A 327 59.91 -14.55 -24.50
CA ASP A 327 60.56 -15.86 -24.40
C ASP A 327 61.51 -16.15 -23.24
N GLU A 328 61.28 -17.28 -22.55
CA GLU A 328 62.32 -18.27 -22.28
C GLU A 328 61.72 -19.63 -21.82
N ASN A 329 62.26 -20.72 -22.37
CA ASN A 329 61.99 -22.15 -22.15
C ASN A 329 60.86 -22.75 -23.00
N GLY A 330 61.04 -23.87 -23.68
CA GLY A 330 62.10 -24.86 -23.64
C GLY A 330 61.58 -26.11 -24.35
N ASP A 331 62.23 -26.39 -25.46
CA ASP A 331 62.33 -27.64 -26.23
C ASP A 331 61.82 -28.93 -25.54
N LEU A 332 60.90 -29.65 -26.19
CA LEU A 332 60.85 -31.12 -26.19
C LEU A 332 60.11 -31.62 -27.46
N ARG A 333 60.92 -32.05 -28.44
CA ARG A 333 60.74 -33.17 -29.40
C ARG A 333 59.45 -33.31 -30.20
#